data_AF-A0A928RV73-F1
#
_entry.id   AF-A0A928RV73-F1
#
_cell.length_a   1.000
_cell.length_b   1.000
_cell.length_c   1.000
_cell.angle_alpha   90.00
_cell.angle_beta   90.00
_cell.angle_gamma   90.00
#
_symmetry.space_group_name_H-M   'P 1'
#
loop_
_entity.id
_entity.type
_entity.pdbx_description
1 polymer ?
#
loop_
_entity_poly.entity_id
_entity_poly.type
_entity_poly.pdbx_seq_one_letter_code
_entity_poly.pdbx_strand_id
1 'polypeptide(L)'
;MLNTQSINNLPSLQNQCIWSLSVTDGVNTVTVGYPLTVEFSIERNTFASANTGNFNIYNLAPSTRSAKGGLLFQDRFNTANQKILTFKAGYNGNLVTCFKGRIQEAYSKRSGTEVITSIQCLDLGVPTDYINVTFEAGTTKQEAYKNIIQNLSGLKMGSIGTLEGTYQTPVTFEGKPLKVLNEITGGNTFVDNNIIHTLMPNEALDIGVTILNAETGLINTPQRRNAEIIAEGIFNPNVFVGQLIEVQSQTASEFSGTFKVSGFQHSGTISGAVAGTRQTRYNFLVGALLPNGSYTVTGTTEKQPFIKVKPNNEKEPVNSKIGGDVYSVYQYIRKNNGKVPNTKVGHTNFTWKQLLLPAGTGNTESQVYSQISTEILQNCKVIAEKLYDFVNTNFGGAKVNIVSNWRSKENNASLNNAAKGSAHLRGSAIDFNIQGRTIKSAWNIFNRSWDKFTYIYRTKTSFNIHVQATTGKGGALRASNQKNLYFG
;
A
#
# COMPACT_ATOMS: atom_id res chain seq x y z
N MET A 1 2.44 -26.93 -11.13
CA MET A 1 1.59 -26.06 -11.96
C MET A 1 0.66 -25.29 -11.03
N LEU A 2 1.03 -24.05 -10.66
CA LEU A 2 0.21 -23.19 -9.80
C LEU A 2 -0.53 -22.19 -10.67
N ASN A 3 -1.83 -22.16 -10.47
CA ASN A 3 -2.84 -21.55 -11.34
C ASN A 3 -2.80 -20.02 -11.23
N THR A 4 -2.19 -19.36 -12.21
CA THR A 4 -2.33 -17.92 -12.43
C THR A 4 -3.66 -17.65 -13.14
N GLN A 5 -4.71 -17.33 -12.38
CA GLN A 5 -5.90 -16.71 -12.95
C GLN A 5 -6.03 -15.24 -12.53
N SER A 6 -5.84 -14.38 -13.53
CA SER A 6 -6.48 -13.08 -13.78
C SER A 6 -6.57 -12.03 -12.65
N ILE A 7 -5.67 -11.04 -12.69
CA ILE A 7 -5.74 -9.77 -11.93
C ILE A 7 -6.19 -8.61 -12.85
N ASN A 8 -7.11 -8.85 -13.79
CA ASN A 8 -7.58 -7.82 -14.74
C ASN A 8 -9.12 -7.71 -14.78
N ASN A 9 -9.78 -7.50 -13.64
CA ASN A 9 -11.23 -7.27 -13.62
C ASN A 9 -11.60 -6.12 -12.67
N LEU A 10 -11.34 -4.87 -13.09
CA LEU A 10 -12.21 -3.76 -12.72
C LEU A 10 -13.01 -3.36 -13.96
N PRO A 11 -14.30 -3.05 -13.83
CA PRO A 11 -15.20 -2.93 -14.96
C PRO A 11 -15.07 -1.55 -15.62
N SER A 12 -15.07 -1.54 -16.94
CA SER A 12 -15.34 -0.34 -17.73
C SER A 12 -16.70 0.25 -17.34
N LEU A 13 -16.90 1.55 -17.61
CA LEU A 13 -18.16 2.30 -17.37
C LEU A 13 -19.43 1.65 -17.99
N GLN A 14 -19.27 0.63 -18.84
CA GLN A 14 -20.36 -0.05 -19.57
C GLN A 14 -20.96 -1.27 -18.86
N ASN A 15 -20.39 -1.75 -17.76
CA ASN A 15 -20.85 -3.00 -17.13
C ASN A 15 -22.02 -2.80 -16.16
N GLN A 16 -23.05 -3.65 -16.26
CA GLN A 16 -24.20 -3.63 -15.38
C GLN A 16 -23.77 -4.00 -13.95
N CYS A 17 -23.98 -3.08 -13.02
CA CYS A 17 -23.81 -3.32 -11.59
C CYS A 17 -25.14 -3.79 -11.01
N ILE A 18 -25.11 -4.88 -10.25
CA ILE A 18 -26.27 -5.45 -9.57
C ILE A 18 -25.99 -5.58 -8.08
N TRP A 19 -27.03 -5.80 -7.29
CA TRP A 19 -26.93 -5.89 -5.83
C TRP A 19 -27.89 -6.93 -5.27
N SER A 20 -27.55 -7.41 -4.07
CA SER A 20 -28.41 -8.22 -3.22
C SER A 20 -28.19 -7.83 -1.76
N LEU A 21 -29.27 -7.78 -0.99
CA LEU A 21 -29.27 -7.56 0.45
C LEU A 21 -30.03 -8.69 1.10
N SER A 22 -29.40 -9.36 2.05
CA SER A 22 -30.03 -10.42 2.85
C SER A 22 -30.07 -10.03 4.31
N VAL A 23 -31.20 -10.27 4.97
CA VAL A 23 -31.39 -10.08 6.41
C VAL A 23 -31.77 -11.39 7.05
N THR A 24 -31.07 -11.77 8.12
CA THR A 24 -31.37 -12.97 8.91
C THR A 24 -31.53 -12.64 10.39
N ASP A 25 -32.47 -13.30 11.06
CA ASP A 25 -32.66 -13.29 12.52
C ASP A 25 -32.02 -14.52 13.21
N GLY A 26 -31.24 -15.31 12.46
CA GLY A 26 -30.63 -16.58 12.90
C GLY A 26 -31.43 -17.83 12.52
N VAL A 27 -32.72 -17.70 12.20
CA VAL A 27 -33.60 -18.81 11.81
C VAL A 27 -34.12 -18.60 10.38
N ASN A 28 -34.67 -17.41 10.13
CA ASN A 28 -35.24 -17.01 8.87
C ASN A 28 -34.27 -16.11 8.12
N THR A 29 -34.37 -16.10 6.79
CA THR A 29 -33.62 -15.17 5.93
C THR A 29 -34.55 -14.61 4.86
N VAL A 30 -34.52 -13.28 4.68
CA VAL A 30 -35.12 -12.60 3.53
C VAL A 30 -34.02 -12.03 2.66
N THR A 31 -34.18 -12.17 1.34
CA THR A 31 -33.25 -11.60 0.35
C THR A 31 -34.04 -10.72 -0.61
N VAL A 32 -33.52 -9.52 -0.83
CA VAL A 32 -34.01 -8.55 -1.82
C VAL A 32 -32.85 -8.09 -2.69
N GLY A 33 -33.11 -7.55 -3.86
CA GLY A 33 -32.03 -7.15 -4.77
C GLY A 33 -32.52 -6.48 -6.04
N TYR A 34 -31.58 -6.36 -6.98
CA TYR A 34 -31.84 -5.89 -8.34
C TYR A 34 -33.04 -6.66 -8.98
N PRO A 35 -33.96 -6.00 -9.72
CA PRO A 35 -33.87 -4.65 -10.29
C PRO A 35 -34.37 -3.51 -9.39
N LEU A 36 -34.72 -3.77 -8.12
CA LEU A 36 -35.13 -2.70 -7.20
C LEU A 36 -34.02 -1.66 -7.04
N THR A 37 -34.42 -0.42 -6.74
CA THR A 37 -33.49 0.67 -6.45
C THR A 37 -32.98 0.55 -5.01
N VAL A 38 -31.66 0.60 -4.85
CA VAL A 38 -31.00 0.83 -3.57
C VAL A 38 -30.11 2.06 -3.65
N GLU A 39 -30.24 2.94 -2.67
CA GLU A 39 -29.21 3.91 -2.32
C GLU A 39 -28.42 3.36 -1.15
N PHE A 40 -27.11 3.49 -1.18
CA PHE A 40 -26.25 3.00 -0.12
C PHE A 40 -25.14 3.99 0.21
N SER A 41 -24.75 3.97 1.49
CA SER A 41 -23.54 4.62 2.00
C SER A 41 -22.91 3.69 3.03
N ILE A 42 -21.72 3.18 2.71
CA ILE A 42 -20.97 2.23 3.53
C ILE A 42 -19.64 2.88 3.86
N GLU A 43 -19.31 2.96 5.14
CA GLU A 43 -18.02 3.47 5.63
C GLU A 43 -17.31 2.36 6.39
N ARG A 44 -16.13 1.97 5.92
CA ARG A 44 -15.28 0.93 6.53
C ARG A 44 -13.89 1.49 6.81
N ASN A 45 -13.33 1.22 7.98
CA ASN A 45 -11.99 1.66 8.37
C ASN A 45 -11.28 0.65 9.29
N THR A 46 -10.00 0.88 9.55
CA THR A 46 -9.19 0.11 10.50
C THR A 46 -9.17 0.73 11.89
N PHE A 47 -10.08 1.66 12.20
CA PHE A 47 -10.15 2.29 13.53
C PHE A 47 -10.97 1.43 14.49
N ALA A 48 -10.90 1.75 15.79
CA ALA A 48 -11.63 1.03 16.83
C ALA A 48 -13.16 1.30 16.82
N SER A 49 -13.64 2.21 15.96
CA SER A 49 -15.07 2.50 15.78
C SER A 49 -15.77 1.48 14.89
N ALA A 50 -17.09 1.38 15.02
CA ALA A 50 -17.92 0.61 14.10
C ALA A 50 -17.74 1.05 12.65
N ASN A 51 -17.64 0.09 11.71
CA ASN A 51 -17.98 0.40 10.33
C ASN A 51 -19.51 0.54 10.22
N THR A 52 -19.97 1.37 9.30
CA THR A 52 -21.41 1.69 9.18
C THR A 52 -21.92 1.38 7.79
N GLY A 53 -23.19 0.99 7.71
CA GLY A 53 -23.90 0.76 6.46
C GLY A 53 -25.28 1.37 6.53
N ASN A 54 -25.59 2.26 5.59
CA ASN A 54 -26.89 2.90 5.46
C ASN A 54 -27.47 2.55 4.10
N PHE A 55 -28.73 2.12 4.09
CA PHE A 55 -29.41 1.66 2.88
C PHE A 55 -30.82 2.25 2.80
N ASN A 56 -31.20 2.77 1.64
CA ASN A 56 -32.57 3.09 1.31
C ASN A 56 -33.02 2.20 0.15
N ILE A 57 -34.03 1.36 0.38
CA ILE A 57 -34.57 0.46 -0.64
C ILE A 57 -35.97 0.94 -1.02
N TYR A 58 -36.19 1.08 -2.32
CA TYR A 58 -37.45 1.61 -2.85
C TYR A 58 -38.44 0.49 -3.17
N ASN A 59 -39.68 0.72 -2.80
CA ASN A 59 -40.87 -0.09 -3.13
C ASN A 59 -40.78 -1.56 -2.73
N LEU A 60 -40.14 -1.85 -1.60
CA LEU A 60 -40.20 -3.19 -1.00
C LEU A 60 -41.64 -3.61 -0.72
N ALA A 61 -41.96 -4.88 -0.95
CA ALA A 61 -43.27 -5.43 -0.68
C ALA A 61 -43.64 -5.26 0.81
N PRO A 62 -44.93 -5.01 1.14
CA PRO A 62 -45.39 -4.90 2.53
C PRO A 62 -44.98 -6.10 3.40
N SER A 63 -45.04 -7.32 2.86
CA SER A 63 -44.66 -8.57 3.55
C SER A 63 -43.18 -8.63 3.96
N THR A 64 -42.31 -7.90 3.27
CA THR A 64 -40.87 -7.85 3.55
C THR A 64 -40.54 -6.79 4.60
N ARG A 65 -41.23 -5.64 4.55
CA ARG A 65 -40.92 -4.44 5.34
C ARG A 65 -41.75 -4.24 6.62
N SER A 66 -42.87 -4.95 6.78
CA SER A 66 -43.82 -4.69 7.89
C SER A 66 -43.29 -5.12 9.26
N ALA A 67 -43.68 -4.36 10.30
CA ALA A 67 -43.40 -4.72 11.70
C ALA A 67 -44.11 -6.01 12.15
N LYS A 68 -45.25 -6.35 11.50
CA LYS A 68 -45.96 -7.61 11.69
C LYS A 68 -45.56 -8.57 10.57
N GLY A 69 -44.72 -9.55 10.89
CA GLY A 69 -44.34 -10.65 10.00
C GLY A 69 -43.21 -10.38 9.00
N GLY A 70 -42.69 -9.14 8.88
CA GLY A 70 -41.56 -8.81 8.03
C GLY A 70 -40.22 -8.87 8.78
N LEU A 71 -39.18 -9.38 8.13
CA LEU A 71 -37.85 -9.48 8.73
C LEU A 71 -37.09 -8.15 8.78
N LEU A 72 -37.46 -7.13 8.01
CA LEU A 72 -36.65 -5.90 7.94
C LEU A 72 -36.91 -4.91 9.07
N PHE A 73 -38.13 -4.79 9.59
CA PHE A 73 -38.43 -3.80 10.63
C PHE A 73 -37.58 -4.02 11.89
N GLN A 74 -36.93 -2.98 12.38
CA GLN A 74 -36.12 -3.04 13.60
C GLN A 74 -36.23 -1.71 14.35
N ASP A 75 -36.59 -1.79 15.62
CA ASP A 75 -36.51 -0.65 16.53
C ASP A 75 -35.09 -0.52 17.09
N ARG A 76 -34.59 0.72 17.17
CA ARG A 76 -33.26 1.07 17.68
C ARG A 76 -32.96 0.48 19.05
N PHE A 77 -33.96 0.38 19.92
CA PHE A 77 -33.79 -0.07 21.30
C PHE A 77 -34.17 -1.53 21.51
N ASN A 78 -34.63 -2.24 20.47
CA ASN A 78 -34.91 -3.67 20.58
C ASN A 78 -33.60 -4.47 20.52
N THR A 79 -33.07 -4.81 21.69
CA THR A 79 -31.82 -5.57 21.82
C THR A 79 -32.01 -7.08 21.73
N ALA A 80 -33.21 -7.61 21.97
CA ALA A 80 -33.49 -9.04 22.06
C ALA A 80 -33.53 -9.76 20.69
N ASN A 81 -33.97 -9.08 19.63
CA ASN A 81 -34.12 -9.66 18.30
C ASN A 81 -33.11 -9.04 17.33
N GLN A 82 -31.84 -9.39 17.49
CA GLN A 82 -30.78 -8.88 16.62
C GLN A 82 -30.80 -9.52 15.25
N LYS A 83 -30.73 -8.67 14.22
CA LYS A 83 -30.75 -9.10 12.82
C LYS A 83 -29.45 -8.73 12.15
N ILE A 84 -28.94 -9.65 11.34
CA ILE A 84 -27.71 -9.46 10.58
C ILE A 84 -28.07 -9.18 9.13
N LEU A 85 -27.58 -8.07 8.61
CA LEU A 85 -27.68 -7.67 7.22
C LEU A 85 -26.36 -8.01 6.51
N THR A 86 -26.46 -8.58 5.31
CA THR A 86 -25.35 -8.76 4.37
C THR A 86 -25.71 -8.08 3.06
N PHE A 87 -24.95 -7.05 2.69
CA PHE A 87 -25.07 -6.36 1.40
C PHE A 87 -23.96 -6.80 0.47
N LYS A 88 -24.35 -7.29 -0.71
CA LYS A 88 -23.46 -7.66 -1.80
C LYS A 88 -23.76 -6.80 -3.02
N ALA A 89 -22.71 -6.35 -3.69
CA ALA A 89 -22.82 -5.65 -4.95
C ALA A 89 -21.65 -5.99 -5.86
N GLY A 90 -21.83 -5.76 -7.15
CA GLY A 90 -20.75 -5.92 -8.12
C GLY A 90 -21.24 -5.99 -9.55
N TYR A 91 -20.30 -6.23 -10.46
CA TYR A 91 -20.51 -6.06 -11.89
C TYR A 91 -20.59 -7.40 -12.61
N ASN A 92 -21.36 -7.46 -13.69
CA ASN A 92 -21.47 -8.63 -14.57
C ASN A 92 -21.86 -9.91 -13.81
N GLY A 93 -22.77 -9.81 -12.84
CA GLY A 93 -23.20 -10.94 -12.02
C GLY A 93 -22.27 -11.31 -10.86
N ASN A 94 -21.04 -10.77 -10.81
CA ASN A 94 -20.07 -11.07 -9.76
C ASN A 94 -20.35 -10.22 -8.51
N LEU A 95 -21.17 -10.75 -7.61
CA LEU A 95 -21.52 -10.12 -6.34
C LEU A 95 -20.48 -10.40 -5.25
N VAL A 96 -19.96 -9.34 -4.63
CA VAL A 96 -19.02 -9.43 -3.49
C VAL A 96 -19.61 -8.74 -2.27
N THR A 97 -19.35 -9.29 -1.09
CA THR A 97 -19.79 -8.71 0.18
C THR A 97 -19.14 -7.36 0.40
N CYS A 98 -19.92 -6.30 0.26
CA CYS A 98 -19.47 -4.93 0.46
C CYS A 98 -19.64 -4.51 1.93
N PHE A 99 -20.66 -5.06 2.61
CA PHE A 99 -20.93 -4.81 4.02
C PHE A 99 -21.65 -5.99 4.68
N LYS A 100 -21.32 -6.28 5.93
CA LYS A 100 -22.05 -7.19 6.80
C LYS A 100 -22.09 -6.61 8.20
N GLY A 101 -23.27 -6.53 8.81
CA GLY A 101 -23.40 -5.94 10.14
C GLY A 101 -24.78 -6.13 10.75
N ARG A 102 -24.91 -5.69 11.99
CA ARG A 102 -26.14 -5.73 12.80
C ARG A 102 -27.03 -4.54 12.46
N ILE A 103 -28.31 -4.78 12.21
CA ILE A 103 -29.29 -3.71 12.00
C ILE A 103 -29.50 -2.98 13.34
N GLN A 104 -29.27 -1.67 13.36
CA GLN A 104 -29.64 -0.81 14.49
C GLN A 104 -31.12 -0.47 14.41
N GLU A 105 -31.53 0.07 13.28
CA GLU A 105 -32.91 0.46 13.03
C GLU A 105 -33.27 0.26 11.58
N ALA A 106 -34.53 -0.03 11.34
CA ALA A 106 -35.08 -0.16 10.02
C ALA A 106 -36.57 0.14 10.02
N TYR A 107 -36.98 1.09 9.17
CA TYR A 107 -38.35 1.56 9.09
C TYR A 107 -38.70 1.95 7.65
N SER A 108 -39.99 2.04 7.36
CA SER A 108 -40.47 2.45 6.04
C SER A 108 -41.30 3.71 6.13
N LYS A 109 -41.10 4.63 5.19
CA LYS A 109 -41.92 5.84 5.03
C LYS A 109 -42.40 5.95 3.59
N ARG A 110 -43.61 6.46 3.41
CA ARG A 110 -44.11 6.83 2.08
C ARG A 110 -43.58 8.22 1.73
N SER A 111 -43.06 8.38 0.53
CA SER A 111 -42.55 9.64 -0.01
C SER A 111 -43.08 9.81 -1.43
N GLY A 112 -44.19 10.55 -1.57
CA GLY A 112 -44.92 10.64 -2.83
C GLY A 112 -45.52 9.29 -3.27
N THR A 113 -45.16 8.86 -4.48
CA THR A 113 -45.53 7.55 -5.05
C THR A 113 -44.69 6.40 -4.50
N GLU A 114 -43.53 6.71 -3.94
CA GLU A 114 -42.56 5.72 -3.50
C GLU A 114 -42.78 5.34 -2.04
N VAL A 115 -42.41 4.11 -1.69
CA VAL A 115 -42.19 3.73 -0.29
C VAL A 115 -40.73 3.38 -0.10
N ILE A 116 -40.08 4.10 0.81
CA ILE A 116 -38.65 3.99 1.08
C ILE A 116 -38.47 3.26 2.40
N THR A 117 -37.76 2.13 2.37
CA THR A 117 -37.31 1.42 3.56
C THR A 117 -35.88 1.82 3.87
N SER A 118 -35.69 2.55 4.96
CA SER A 118 -34.38 3.00 5.44
C SER A 118 -33.84 2.02 6.48
N ILE A 119 -32.56 1.66 6.36
CA ILE A 119 -31.88 0.68 7.21
C ILE A 119 -30.53 1.25 7.64
N GLN A 120 -30.28 1.31 8.94
CA GLN A 120 -28.98 1.66 9.50
C GLN A 120 -28.35 0.42 10.15
N CYS A 121 -27.07 0.18 9.86
CA CYS A 121 -26.34 -0.97 10.36
C CYS A 121 -24.98 -0.58 10.93
N LEU A 122 -24.52 -1.37 11.90
CA LEU A 122 -23.16 -1.32 12.43
C LEU A 122 -22.47 -2.66 12.22
N ASP A 123 -21.26 -2.62 11.67
CA ASP A 123 -20.30 -3.72 11.66
C ASP A 123 -19.58 -3.78 13.01
N LEU A 124 -20.40 -3.98 14.04
CA LEU A 124 -19.94 -4.38 15.34
C LEU A 124 -20.76 -5.60 15.69
N GLY A 125 -20.23 -6.75 15.32
CA GLY A 125 -20.42 -7.96 16.11
C GLY A 125 -19.72 -7.86 17.48
N VAL A 126 -19.49 -6.65 18.03
CA VAL A 126 -18.92 -6.52 19.37
C VAL A 126 -19.90 -7.21 20.30
N PRO A 127 -19.49 -8.32 20.91
CA PRO A 127 -20.35 -9.03 21.81
C PRO A 127 -20.70 -8.07 22.94
N THR A 128 -21.94 -8.11 23.41
CA THR A 128 -22.31 -7.51 24.69
C THR A 128 -21.54 -8.13 25.85
N ASP A 129 -20.77 -9.19 25.58
CA ASP A 129 -19.89 -9.89 26.48
C ASP A 129 -18.93 -8.92 27.16
N TYR A 130 -18.64 -9.22 28.41
CA TYR A 130 -17.73 -8.49 29.26
C TYR A 130 -16.53 -9.39 29.52
N ILE A 131 -15.33 -8.92 29.22
CA ILE A 131 -14.10 -9.64 29.51
C ILE A 131 -13.70 -9.33 30.95
N ASN A 132 -13.39 -10.39 31.70
CA ASN A 132 -12.70 -10.34 32.98
C ASN A 132 -11.78 -11.57 33.05
N VAL A 133 -10.50 -11.38 32.74
CA VAL A 133 -9.53 -12.47 32.66
C VAL A 133 -8.17 -12.01 33.18
N THR A 134 -7.48 -12.90 33.89
CA THR A 134 -6.11 -12.68 34.38
C THR A 134 -5.17 -13.64 33.67
N PHE A 135 -4.05 -13.13 33.18
CA PHE A 135 -2.96 -13.91 32.61
C PHE A 135 -1.75 -13.86 33.54
N GLU A 136 -1.12 -15.01 33.75
CA GLU A 136 0.08 -15.13 34.58
C GLU A 136 1.32 -14.51 33.92
N ALA A 137 2.32 -14.20 34.73
CA ALA A 137 3.63 -13.79 34.25
C ALA A 137 4.21 -14.86 33.30
N GLY A 138 4.86 -14.42 32.22
CA GLY A 138 5.39 -15.29 31.17
C GLY A 138 4.43 -15.53 30.00
N THR A 139 3.12 -15.27 30.16
CA THR A 139 2.14 -15.39 29.06
C THR A 139 2.51 -14.44 27.91
N THR A 140 2.53 -14.94 26.68
CA THR A 140 2.81 -14.10 25.50
C THR A 140 1.60 -13.22 25.17
N LYS A 141 1.82 -12.01 24.65
CA LYS A 141 0.71 -11.15 24.21
C LYS A 141 -0.16 -11.82 23.15
N GLN A 142 0.45 -12.61 22.26
CA GLN A 142 -0.27 -13.34 21.22
C GLN A 142 -1.18 -14.44 21.78
N GLU A 143 -0.73 -15.14 22.82
CA GLU A 143 -1.52 -16.17 23.51
C GLU A 143 -2.70 -15.54 24.25
N ALA A 144 -2.47 -14.49 25.04
CA ALA A 144 -3.52 -13.75 25.73
C ALA A 144 -4.59 -13.22 24.74
N TYR A 145 -4.15 -12.65 23.62
CA TYR A 145 -5.01 -12.14 22.57
C TYR A 145 -5.91 -13.25 21.95
N LYS A 146 -5.32 -14.40 21.60
CA LYS A 146 -6.07 -15.53 21.04
C LYS A 146 -7.04 -16.13 22.05
N ASN A 147 -6.65 -16.24 23.32
CA ASN A 147 -7.51 -16.76 24.38
C ASN A 147 -8.77 -15.89 24.53
N ILE A 148 -8.64 -14.57 24.49
CA ILE A 148 -9.79 -13.66 24.56
C ILE A 148 -10.71 -13.88 23.36
N ILE A 149 -10.20 -13.86 22.13
CA ILE A 149 -11.03 -14.00 20.92
C ILE A 149 -11.76 -15.33 20.86
N GLN A 150 -11.11 -16.43 21.24
CA GLN A 150 -11.73 -17.77 21.22
C GLN A 150 -12.94 -17.88 22.14
N ASN A 151 -13.00 -17.05 23.19
CA ASN A 151 -14.11 -16.99 24.13
C ASN A 151 -15.20 -15.98 23.73
N LEU A 152 -15.04 -15.24 22.62
CA LEU A 152 -16.04 -14.30 22.13
C LEU A 152 -17.03 -15.00 21.19
N SER A 153 -18.32 -14.83 21.47
CA SER A 153 -19.38 -15.30 20.58
C SER A 153 -19.60 -14.32 19.40
N GLY A 154 -19.92 -14.83 18.22
CA GLY A 154 -20.37 -13.98 17.08
C GLY A 154 -19.29 -13.25 16.27
N LEU A 155 -18.01 -13.31 16.67
CA LEU A 155 -16.89 -12.81 15.86
C LEU A 155 -16.07 -13.96 15.28
N LYS A 156 -15.66 -13.82 14.02
CA LYS A 156 -14.70 -14.74 13.41
C LYS A 156 -13.31 -14.16 13.51
N MET A 157 -12.35 -14.97 13.94
CA MET A 157 -10.94 -14.60 13.92
C MET A 157 -10.46 -14.51 12.47
N GLY A 158 -9.93 -13.34 12.09
CA GLY A 158 -9.23 -13.10 10.84
C GLY A 158 -7.71 -13.12 11.01
N SER A 159 -7.03 -12.38 10.15
CA SER A 159 -5.57 -12.23 10.20
C SER A 159 -5.12 -11.51 11.47
N ILE A 160 -4.19 -12.14 12.19
CA ILE A 160 -3.52 -11.61 13.37
C ILE A 160 -2.05 -11.31 13.02
N GLY A 161 -1.71 -10.04 13.10
CA GLY A 161 -0.39 -9.48 12.93
C GLY A 161 0.62 -9.86 14.01
N THR A 162 1.73 -9.15 14.05
CA THR A 162 2.81 -9.39 15.00
C THR A 162 2.52 -8.79 16.37
N LEU A 163 2.41 -9.65 17.38
CA LEU A 163 2.25 -9.26 18.79
C LEU A 163 3.48 -9.72 19.58
N GLU A 164 4.41 -8.81 19.81
CA GLU A 164 5.67 -9.11 20.50
C GLU A 164 5.58 -8.93 22.01
N GLY A 165 6.36 -9.74 22.72
CA GLY A 165 6.58 -9.64 24.15
C GLY A 165 5.74 -10.58 25.00
N THR A 166 6.14 -10.63 26.27
CA THR A 166 5.52 -11.41 27.34
C THR A 166 5.21 -10.50 28.51
N TYR A 167 4.15 -10.81 29.26
CA TYR A 167 3.87 -10.10 30.49
C TYR A 167 4.88 -10.48 31.56
N GLN A 168 5.53 -9.49 32.18
CA GLN A 168 6.56 -9.71 33.20
C GLN A 168 5.96 -9.99 34.58
N THR A 169 4.71 -9.58 34.79
CA THR A 169 3.90 -9.80 35.99
C THR A 169 2.52 -10.29 35.57
N PRO A 170 1.73 -10.88 36.48
CA PRO A 170 0.32 -11.14 36.19
C PRO A 170 -0.39 -9.85 35.77
N VAL A 171 -1.28 -9.96 34.78
CA VAL A 171 -2.06 -8.84 34.25
C VAL A 171 -3.52 -9.23 34.17
N THR A 172 -4.40 -8.33 34.60
CA THR A 172 -5.85 -8.51 34.50
C THR A 172 -6.40 -7.55 33.46
N PHE A 173 -7.24 -8.08 32.58
CA PHE A 173 -8.00 -7.29 31.62
C PHE A 173 -9.48 -7.31 31.97
N GLU A 174 -10.07 -6.12 31.96
CA GLU A 174 -11.48 -5.92 32.28
C GLU A 174 -12.14 -4.94 31.31
N GLY A 175 -13.29 -5.34 30.74
CA GLY A 175 -14.16 -4.45 29.99
C GLY A 175 -14.65 -5.02 28.67
N LYS A 176 -15.06 -4.13 27.76
CA LYS A 176 -15.58 -4.53 26.45
C LYS A 176 -14.50 -5.20 25.60
N PRO A 177 -14.82 -6.25 24.83
CA PRO A 177 -13.85 -7.04 24.08
C PRO A 177 -12.90 -6.22 23.20
N LEU A 178 -13.45 -5.33 22.36
CA LEU A 178 -12.63 -4.54 21.43
C LEU A 178 -11.73 -3.53 22.16
N LYS A 179 -12.14 -3.04 23.35
CA LYS A 179 -11.31 -2.17 24.18
C LYS A 179 -10.12 -2.96 24.71
N VAL A 180 -10.38 -4.10 25.35
CA VAL A 180 -9.34 -4.98 25.90
C VAL A 180 -8.35 -5.44 24.83
N LEU A 181 -8.86 -5.89 23.67
CA LEU A 181 -8.00 -6.30 22.55
C LEU A 181 -7.14 -5.13 22.04
N ASN A 182 -7.67 -3.91 22.04
CA ASN A 182 -6.90 -2.72 21.68
C ASN A 182 -5.90 -2.27 22.76
N GLU A 183 -6.13 -2.56 24.04
CA GLU A 183 -5.14 -2.38 25.11
C GLU A 183 -3.92 -3.30 24.89
N ILE A 184 -4.16 -4.56 24.47
CA ILE A 184 -3.07 -5.51 24.15
C ILE A 184 -2.29 -5.08 22.91
N THR A 185 -3.00 -4.62 21.88
CA THR A 185 -2.44 -4.39 20.54
C THR A 185 -2.01 -2.93 20.30
N GLY A 186 -2.27 -2.02 21.22
CA GLY A 186 -1.98 -0.59 21.06
C GLY A 186 -2.89 0.10 20.03
N GLY A 187 -4.15 -0.32 19.93
CA GLY A 187 -5.12 0.27 19.00
C GLY A 187 -5.12 -0.31 17.58
N ASN A 188 -4.46 -1.45 17.36
CA ASN A 188 -4.27 -2.06 16.04
C ASN A 188 -5.29 -3.16 15.71
N THR A 189 -6.33 -3.34 16.54
CA THR A 189 -7.42 -4.30 16.32
C THR A 189 -8.66 -3.59 15.78
N PHE A 190 -9.18 -4.13 14.68
CA PHE A 190 -10.40 -3.63 14.04
C PHE A 190 -11.30 -4.79 13.60
N VAL A 191 -12.58 -4.49 13.38
CA VAL A 191 -13.55 -5.44 12.85
C VAL A 191 -13.91 -5.03 11.43
N ASP A 192 -13.97 -6.00 10.53
CA ASP A 192 -14.38 -5.80 9.15
C ASP A 192 -15.28 -6.96 8.70
N ASN A 193 -16.54 -6.66 8.38
CA ASN A 193 -17.59 -7.62 8.03
C ASN A 193 -17.76 -8.76 9.06
N ASN A 194 -17.80 -8.42 10.35
CA ASN A 194 -17.81 -9.35 11.50
C ASN A 194 -16.58 -10.27 11.59
N ILE A 195 -15.47 -9.92 10.94
CA ILE A 195 -14.18 -10.61 11.09
C ILE A 195 -13.25 -9.69 11.88
N ILE A 196 -12.66 -10.19 12.96
CA ILE A 196 -11.71 -9.43 13.76
C ILE A 196 -10.30 -9.61 13.20
N HIS A 197 -9.64 -8.49 12.93
CA HIS A 197 -8.30 -8.42 12.38
C HIS A 197 -7.38 -7.63 13.32
N THR A 198 -6.10 -7.97 13.30
CA THR A 198 -5.04 -7.18 13.91
C THR A 198 -3.95 -6.96 12.91
N LEU A 199 -3.59 -5.71 12.65
CA LEU A 199 -2.48 -5.35 11.77
C LEU A 199 -1.66 -4.26 12.43
N MET A 200 -0.38 -4.53 12.69
CA MET A 200 0.56 -3.50 13.12
C MET A 200 0.70 -2.40 12.05
N PRO A 201 1.26 -1.23 12.39
CA PRO A 201 1.41 -0.12 11.45
C PRO A 201 2.10 -0.52 10.13
N ASN A 202 3.11 -1.41 10.19
CA ASN A 202 3.85 -1.95 9.05
C ASN A 202 3.27 -3.25 8.45
N GLU A 203 2.00 -3.58 8.73
CA GLU A 203 1.35 -4.81 8.24
C GLU A 203 0.13 -4.50 7.36
N ALA A 204 -0.11 -5.38 6.37
CA ALA A 204 -1.31 -5.41 5.53
C ALA A 204 -1.82 -6.84 5.34
N LEU A 205 -3.08 -6.97 4.91
CA LEU A 205 -3.66 -8.23 4.47
C LEU A 205 -3.04 -8.69 3.14
N ASP A 206 -2.74 -10.00 3.02
CA ASP A 206 -2.31 -10.59 1.75
C ASP A 206 -3.49 -10.98 0.86
N ILE A 207 -4.09 -9.99 0.20
CA ILE A 207 -5.25 -10.21 -0.68
C ILE A 207 -5.02 -9.74 -2.13
N GLY A 208 -3.76 -9.48 -2.47
CA GLY A 208 -3.36 -8.88 -3.75
C GLY A 208 -3.16 -7.36 -3.66
N VAL A 209 -2.47 -6.80 -4.67
CA VAL A 209 -2.28 -5.35 -4.81
C VAL A 209 -2.98 -4.93 -6.08
N THR A 210 -4.01 -4.10 -5.94
CA THR A 210 -4.77 -3.56 -7.08
C THR A 210 -4.16 -2.23 -7.50
N ILE A 211 -4.22 -1.92 -8.80
CA ILE A 211 -3.78 -0.62 -9.34
C ILE A 211 -4.98 0.32 -9.45
N LEU A 212 -4.86 1.53 -8.93
CA LEU A 212 -5.82 2.63 -9.04
C LEU A 212 -5.19 3.76 -9.88
N ASN A 213 -5.64 3.89 -11.13
CA ASN A 213 -5.19 4.89 -12.09
C ASN A 213 -6.35 5.33 -12.99
N ALA A 214 -6.13 6.26 -13.92
CA ALA A 214 -7.21 6.78 -14.77
C ALA A 214 -7.93 5.69 -15.59
N GLU A 215 -7.22 4.64 -16.01
CA GLU A 215 -7.79 3.52 -16.77
C GLU A 215 -8.55 2.53 -15.88
N THR A 216 -8.09 2.33 -14.64
CA THR A 216 -8.70 1.40 -13.67
C THR A 216 -9.74 2.07 -12.77
N GLY A 217 -10.01 3.36 -13.00
CA GLY A 217 -11.16 4.06 -12.44
C GLY A 217 -10.84 5.06 -11.33
N LEU A 218 -9.61 5.57 -11.24
CA LEU A 218 -9.30 6.77 -10.47
C LEU A 218 -10.05 7.96 -11.07
N ILE A 219 -10.82 8.63 -10.23
CA ILE A 219 -11.57 9.85 -10.54
C ILE A 219 -10.90 10.97 -9.74
N ASN A 220 -10.75 12.14 -10.37
CA ASN A 220 -10.12 13.31 -9.77
C ASN A 220 -8.62 13.09 -9.42
N THR A 221 -7.97 14.19 -9.04
CA THR A 221 -6.58 14.16 -8.58
C THR A 221 -6.55 13.77 -7.10
N PRO A 222 -5.72 12.79 -6.68
CA PRO A 222 -5.54 12.47 -5.26
C PRO A 222 -5.11 13.70 -4.45
N GLN A 223 -5.53 13.75 -3.19
CA GLN A 223 -5.26 14.88 -2.31
C GLN A 223 -4.71 14.39 -0.99
N ARG A 224 -3.77 15.12 -0.41
CA ARG A 224 -3.31 14.86 0.95
C ARG A 224 -4.11 15.65 1.97
N ARG A 225 -4.55 14.98 3.03
CA ARG A 225 -5.14 15.60 4.22
C ARG A 225 -4.50 14.98 5.46
N ASN A 226 -3.76 15.78 6.23
CA ASN A 226 -3.02 15.32 7.41
C ASN A 226 -2.08 14.14 7.09
N ALA A 227 -2.29 13.01 7.78
CA ALA A 227 -1.57 11.76 7.62
C ALA A 227 -2.25 10.80 6.63
N GLU A 228 -3.10 11.31 5.74
CA GLU A 228 -3.83 10.50 4.77
C GLU A 228 -3.72 11.05 3.35
N ILE A 229 -3.72 10.15 2.37
CA ILE A 229 -4.02 10.46 0.97
C ILE A 229 -5.45 10.02 0.71
N ILE A 230 -6.24 10.93 0.16
CA ILE A 230 -7.61 10.70 -0.26
C ILE A 230 -7.61 10.58 -1.79
N ALA A 231 -8.18 9.50 -2.29
CA ALA A 231 -8.43 9.30 -3.71
C ALA A 231 -9.88 8.93 -3.93
N GLU A 232 -10.44 9.32 -5.08
CA GLU A 232 -11.79 8.95 -5.47
C GLU A 232 -11.73 8.04 -6.69
N GLY A 233 -12.69 7.14 -6.81
CA GLY A 233 -12.75 6.25 -7.95
C GLY A 233 -14.16 5.77 -8.23
N ILE A 234 -14.31 5.09 -9.37
CA ILE A 234 -15.52 4.34 -9.67
C ILE A 234 -15.78 3.33 -8.54
N PHE A 235 -17.04 2.94 -8.36
CA PHE A 235 -17.37 1.94 -7.35
C PHE A 235 -16.57 0.64 -7.54
N ASN A 236 -15.77 0.30 -6.52
CA ASN A 236 -14.92 -0.88 -6.47
C ASN A 236 -15.36 -1.79 -5.31
N PRO A 237 -16.22 -2.78 -5.54
CA PRO A 237 -16.76 -3.66 -4.48
C PRO A 237 -15.71 -4.61 -3.88
N ASN A 238 -14.52 -4.71 -4.47
CA ASN A 238 -13.47 -5.65 -4.08
C ASN A 238 -12.41 -5.02 -3.17
N VAL A 239 -12.68 -3.83 -2.62
CA VAL A 239 -11.78 -3.17 -1.68
C VAL A 239 -11.99 -3.67 -0.26
N PHE A 240 -10.90 -3.87 0.46
CA PHE A 240 -10.85 -4.23 1.87
C PHE A 240 -9.99 -3.21 2.63
N VAL A 241 -10.32 -3.00 3.90
CA VAL A 241 -9.47 -2.21 4.81
C VAL A 241 -8.24 -3.03 5.18
N GLY A 242 -7.10 -2.37 5.38
CA GLY A 242 -5.83 -3.03 5.69
C GLY A 242 -5.14 -3.69 4.49
N GLN A 243 -5.67 -3.62 3.27
CA GLN A 243 -4.97 -4.10 2.06
C GLN A 243 -3.99 -3.05 1.51
N LEU A 244 -3.15 -3.45 0.55
CA LEU A 244 -2.31 -2.54 -0.22
C LEU A 244 -2.94 -2.22 -1.60
N ILE A 245 -2.87 -0.95 -2.00
CA ILE A 245 -3.25 -0.47 -3.34
C ILE A 245 -2.11 0.36 -3.91
N GLU A 246 -1.83 0.18 -5.19
CA GLU A 246 -0.92 1.02 -5.96
C GLU A 246 -1.70 2.17 -6.60
N VAL A 247 -1.45 3.40 -6.19
CA VAL A 247 -2.05 4.60 -6.78
C VAL A 247 -1.11 5.14 -7.86
N GLN A 248 -1.64 5.44 -9.05
CA GLN A 248 -0.88 6.08 -10.12
C GLN A 248 -1.66 7.29 -10.64
N SER A 249 -1.15 8.48 -10.32
CA SER A 249 -1.73 9.76 -10.73
C SER A 249 -0.85 10.42 -11.79
N GLN A 250 -1.44 10.77 -12.93
CA GLN A 250 -0.77 11.54 -13.98
C GLN A 250 -0.68 13.04 -13.63
N THR A 251 -1.59 13.53 -12.78
CA THR A 251 -1.71 14.96 -12.43
C THR A 251 -1.03 15.32 -11.11
N ALA A 252 -0.78 14.34 -10.24
CA ALA A 252 -0.10 14.51 -8.95
C ALA A 252 0.81 13.30 -8.67
N SER A 253 1.93 13.23 -9.40
CA SER A 253 2.89 12.13 -9.34
C SER A 253 3.46 11.89 -7.93
N GLU A 254 3.51 12.92 -7.09
CA GLU A 254 3.93 12.89 -5.70
C GLU A 254 3.02 12.04 -4.79
N PHE A 255 1.79 11.78 -5.23
CA PHE A 255 0.83 10.89 -4.54
C PHE A 255 0.73 9.51 -5.21
N SER A 256 1.64 9.19 -6.12
CA SER A 256 1.74 7.84 -6.71
C SER A 256 2.61 6.93 -5.83
N GLY A 257 2.21 5.67 -5.71
CA GLY A 257 2.90 4.65 -4.95
C GLY A 257 1.95 3.66 -4.26
N THR A 258 2.54 2.76 -3.47
CA THR A 258 1.80 1.72 -2.76
C THR A 258 1.40 2.19 -1.37
N PHE A 259 0.10 2.23 -1.10
CA PHE A 259 -0.44 2.67 0.18
C PHE A 259 -1.31 1.60 0.83
N LYS A 260 -1.37 1.62 2.17
CA LYS A 260 -2.32 0.82 2.94
C LYS A 260 -3.66 1.54 2.99
N VAL A 261 -4.75 0.84 2.70
CA VAL A 261 -6.12 1.35 2.88
C VAL A 261 -6.42 1.42 4.38
N SER A 262 -6.43 2.62 4.97
CA SER A 262 -6.89 2.83 6.36
C SER A 262 -8.41 2.86 6.45
N GLY A 263 -9.07 3.26 5.37
CA GLY A 263 -10.52 3.24 5.26
C GLY A 263 -11.01 3.53 3.85
N PHE A 264 -12.30 3.38 3.64
CA PHE A 264 -12.97 3.80 2.43
C PHE A 264 -14.46 4.02 2.67
N GLN A 265 -15.07 4.77 1.76
CA GLN A 265 -16.49 4.95 1.68
C GLN A 265 -17.00 4.49 0.32
N HIS A 266 -17.99 3.60 0.30
CA HIS A 266 -18.79 3.36 -0.87
C HIS A 266 -20.09 4.13 -0.79
N SER A 267 -20.47 4.78 -1.88
CA SER A 267 -21.76 5.44 -1.95
C SER A 267 -22.32 5.40 -3.36
N GLY A 268 -23.64 5.42 -3.48
CA GLY A 268 -24.30 5.53 -4.76
C GLY A 268 -25.70 4.96 -4.81
N THR A 269 -26.20 4.86 -6.04
CA THR A 269 -27.49 4.25 -6.39
C THR A 269 -27.28 3.10 -7.38
N ILE A 270 -27.87 1.93 -7.10
CA ILE A 270 -27.97 0.82 -8.05
C ILE A 270 -29.45 0.53 -8.29
N SER A 271 -29.88 0.60 -9.56
CA SER A 271 -31.28 0.45 -9.94
C SER A 271 -31.41 -0.16 -11.33
N GLY A 272 -32.51 -0.89 -11.56
CA GLY A 272 -32.93 -1.29 -12.91
C GLY A 272 -33.75 -0.21 -13.63
N ALA A 273 -34.18 0.84 -12.94
CA ALA A 273 -35.10 1.86 -13.46
C ALA A 273 -34.45 3.25 -13.61
N VAL A 274 -33.46 3.59 -12.77
CA VAL A 274 -32.80 4.90 -12.81
C VAL A 274 -31.29 4.77 -12.97
N ALA A 275 -30.71 5.66 -13.77
CA ALA A 275 -29.26 5.83 -13.79
C ALA A 275 -28.81 6.46 -12.47
N GLY A 276 -27.75 5.91 -11.88
CA GLY A 276 -27.22 6.36 -10.59
C GLY A 276 -25.71 6.49 -10.64
N THR A 277 -25.17 7.41 -9.84
CA THR A 277 -23.73 7.49 -9.58
C THR A 277 -23.36 6.44 -8.54
N ARG A 278 -22.13 5.90 -8.64
CA ARG A 278 -21.57 4.94 -7.70
C ARG A 278 -20.07 5.10 -7.62
N GLN A 279 -19.55 5.33 -6.42
CA GLN A 279 -18.17 5.73 -6.21
C GLN A 279 -17.56 5.02 -5.01
N THR A 280 -16.23 4.99 -5.00
CA THR A 280 -15.42 4.62 -3.84
C THR A 280 -14.47 5.76 -3.53
N ARG A 281 -14.56 6.27 -2.31
CA ARG A 281 -13.59 7.21 -1.76
C ARG A 281 -12.64 6.44 -0.85
N TYR A 282 -11.35 6.47 -1.16
CA TYR A 282 -10.30 5.78 -0.44
C TYR A 282 -9.62 6.73 0.54
N ASN A 283 -9.36 6.25 1.75
CA ASN A 283 -8.47 6.86 2.71
C ASN A 283 -7.24 5.95 2.82
N PHE A 284 -6.10 6.48 2.41
CA PHE A 284 -4.82 5.78 2.46
C PHE A 284 -4.00 6.32 3.61
N LEU A 285 -3.50 5.43 4.46
CA LEU A 285 -2.55 5.80 5.49
C LEU A 285 -1.27 6.32 4.81
N VAL A 286 -0.73 7.42 5.33
CA VAL A 286 0.61 7.93 5.02
C VAL A 286 1.44 7.84 6.30
N GLY A 287 2.53 7.09 6.25
CA GLY A 287 3.43 6.96 7.39
C GLY A 287 4.79 6.42 6.98
N ALA A 288 5.79 6.69 7.84
CA ALA A 288 7.17 6.25 7.66
C ALA A 288 7.31 4.72 7.55
N LEU A 289 6.30 3.98 7.99
CA LEU A 289 6.29 2.52 8.05
C LEU A 289 5.65 1.85 6.83
N LEU A 290 5.34 2.56 5.74
CA LEU A 290 4.76 1.98 4.51
C LEU A 290 5.83 1.38 3.60
N PRO A 291 5.49 0.38 2.75
CA PRO A 291 6.46 -0.26 1.87
C PRO A 291 7.15 0.73 0.91
N ASN A 292 6.53 1.88 0.66
CA ASN A 292 6.99 2.93 -0.25
C ASN A 292 6.72 4.34 0.32
N GLY A 293 6.91 4.56 1.62
CA GLY A 293 6.73 5.88 2.24
C GLY A 293 7.52 6.96 1.48
N SER A 294 6.84 7.71 0.62
CA SER A 294 7.45 8.77 -0.18
C SER A 294 7.95 9.84 0.78
N TYR A 295 9.26 10.13 0.78
CA TYR A 295 9.84 11.18 1.62
C TYR A 295 9.13 12.53 1.40
N THR A 296 8.69 12.79 0.16
CA THR A 296 7.88 13.96 -0.24
C THR A 296 6.57 14.05 0.54
N VAL A 297 6.03 12.92 0.98
CA VAL A 297 4.78 12.84 1.75
C VAL A 297 5.08 12.64 3.25
N THR A 298 5.98 11.77 3.66
CA THR A 298 6.16 11.45 5.10
C THR A 298 7.10 12.39 5.85
N GLY A 299 8.02 13.09 5.17
CA GLY A 299 9.08 13.89 5.80
C GLY A 299 10.12 13.08 6.59
N THR A 300 9.96 11.77 6.67
CA THR A 300 10.81 10.85 7.46
C THR A 300 11.14 9.59 6.64
N THR A 301 12.30 8.99 6.96
CA THR A 301 12.88 7.85 6.25
C THR A 301 12.97 6.65 7.19
N GLU A 302 11.89 6.26 7.87
CA GLU A 302 11.94 4.97 8.58
C GLU A 302 11.77 3.83 7.58
N LYS A 303 12.54 2.76 7.78
CA LYS A 303 12.56 1.58 6.92
C LYS A 303 12.28 0.36 7.77
N GLN A 304 11.02 0.12 8.10
CA GLN A 304 10.61 -1.21 8.57
C GLN A 304 10.09 -1.99 7.36
N PRO A 305 10.50 -3.27 7.17
CA PRO A 305 9.95 -4.09 6.11
C PRO A 305 8.45 -4.25 6.34
N PHE A 306 7.66 -3.97 5.31
CA PHE A 306 6.22 -4.18 5.37
C PHE A 306 5.92 -5.66 5.27
N ILE A 307 4.99 -6.14 6.09
CA ILE A 307 4.66 -7.56 6.17
C ILE A 307 3.22 -7.76 5.70
N LYS A 308 3.03 -8.73 4.81
CA LYS A 308 1.73 -9.26 4.48
C LYS A 308 1.36 -10.35 5.47
N VAL A 309 0.17 -10.23 6.04
CA VAL A 309 -0.41 -11.21 6.94
C VAL A 309 -1.46 -12.00 6.17
N LYS A 310 -1.23 -13.31 6.00
CA LYS A 310 -2.15 -14.22 5.33
C LYS A 310 -3.33 -14.57 6.24
N PRO A 311 -4.44 -15.14 5.71
CA PRO A 311 -5.56 -15.61 6.52
C PRO A 311 -5.20 -16.67 7.57
N ASN A 312 -4.15 -17.47 7.32
CA ASN A 312 -3.63 -18.46 8.26
C ASN A 312 -2.58 -17.89 9.25
N ASN A 313 -2.43 -16.57 9.31
CA ASN A 313 -1.46 -15.84 10.12
C ASN A 313 0.01 -16.05 9.74
N GLU A 314 0.29 -16.71 8.60
CA GLU A 314 1.62 -16.65 8.01
C GLU A 314 1.97 -15.22 7.62
N LYS A 315 3.24 -14.89 7.79
CA LYS A 315 3.79 -13.56 7.50
C LYS A 315 4.75 -13.68 6.34
N GLU A 316 4.52 -12.91 5.30
CA GLU A 316 5.46 -12.76 4.20
C GLU A 316 5.89 -11.31 4.09
N PRO A 317 7.19 -11.01 3.95
CA PRO A 317 7.61 -9.69 3.54
C PRO A 317 6.87 -9.29 2.26
N VAL A 318 6.39 -8.05 2.17
CA VAL A 318 5.87 -7.50 0.91
C VAL A 318 7.02 -7.47 -0.08
N ASN A 319 7.15 -8.53 -0.86
CA ASN A 319 7.91 -8.52 -2.10
C ASN A 319 7.03 -7.82 -3.13
N SER A 320 7.16 -6.50 -3.26
CA SER A 320 6.42 -5.78 -4.28
C SER A 320 6.74 -6.39 -5.65
N LYS A 321 5.70 -6.64 -6.45
CA LYS A 321 5.89 -7.05 -7.85
C LYS A 321 6.70 -5.95 -8.54
N ILE A 322 7.76 -6.41 -9.19
CA ILE A 322 8.96 -5.67 -9.59
C ILE A 322 8.65 -4.43 -10.44
N GLY A 323 8.62 -3.28 -9.76
CA GLY A 323 8.71 -1.95 -10.33
C GLY A 323 9.33 -1.00 -9.29
N GLY A 324 10.64 -0.74 -9.40
CA GLY A 324 11.27 0.47 -8.85
C GLY A 324 11.51 0.61 -7.34
N ASP A 325 11.13 -0.34 -6.47
CA ASP A 325 11.53 -0.29 -5.05
C ASP A 325 12.87 -1.00 -4.79
N VAL A 326 13.76 -0.31 -4.06
CA VAL A 326 15.11 -0.73 -3.66
C VAL A 326 15.08 -2.04 -2.89
N TYR A 327 14.11 -2.21 -1.98
CA TYR A 327 14.01 -3.42 -1.17
C TYR A 327 13.55 -4.61 -2.00
N SER A 328 12.65 -4.37 -2.94
CA SER A 328 12.15 -5.41 -3.85
C SER A 328 13.23 -5.92 -4.81
N VAL A 329 14.12 -5.03 -5.28
CA VAL A 329 15.31 -5.39 -6.07
C VAL A 329 16.32 -6.16 -5.21
N TYR A 330 16.55 -5.71 -3.98
CA TYR A 330 17.40 -6.42 -3.03
C TYR A 330 16.91 -7.86 -2.81
N GLN A 331 15.62 -8.04 -2.55
CA GLN A 331 15.01 -9.36 -2.37
C GLN A 331 15.08 -10.22 -3.64
N TYR A 332 14.86 -9.64 -4.82
CA TYR A 332 15.05 -10.35 -6.09
C TYR A 332 16.49 -10.87 -6.23
N ILE A 333 17.50 -10.04 -5.95
CA ILE A 333 18.90 -10.42 -6.04
C ILE A 333 19.21 -11.57 -5.08
N ARG A 334 18.70 -11.49 -3.84
CA ARG A 334 18.90 -12.54 -2.82
C ARG A 334 18.22 -13.85 -3.23
N LYS A 335 16.96 -13.79 -3.69
CA LYS A 335 16.21 -14.98 -4.13
C LYS A 335 16.82 -15.65 -5.37
N ASN A 336 17.47 -14.87 -6.24
CA ASN A 336 18.00 -15.35 -7.51
C ASN A 336 19.53 -15.42 -7.54
N ASN A 337 20.17 -15.66 -6.39
CA ASN A 337 21.62 -15.91 -6.29
C ASN A 337 22.49 -14.86 -7.00
N GLY A 338 22.14 -13.57 -6.87
CA GLY A 338 22.93 -12.48 -7.43
C GLY A 338 22.47 -11.94 -8.77
N LYS A 339 21.49 -12.60 -9.42
CA LYS A 339 20.93 -12.10 -10.69
C LYS A 339 20.30 -10.72 -10.47
N VAL A 340 20.66 -9.78 -11.34
CA VAL A 340 20.14 -8.41 -11.29
C VAL A 340 18.97 -8.25 -12.26
N PRO A 341 17.83 -7.68 -11.82
CA PRO A 341 16.68 -7.51 -12.70
C PRO A 341 16.97 -6.43 -13.76
N ASN A 342 16.45 -6.63 -14.97
CA ASN A 342 16.55 -5.64 -16.05
C ASN A 342 15.39 -4.63 -16.04
N THR A 343 14.84 -4.33 -14.87
CA THR A 343 13.72 -3.41 -14.70
C THR A 343 14.19 -1.98 -14.49
N LYS A 344 13.33 -1.01 -14.84
CA LYS A 344 13.62 0.42 -14.68
C LYS A 344 13.85 0.80 -13.21
N VAL A 345 14.68 1.81 -13.01
CA VAL A 345 15.01 2.41 -11.71
C VAL A 345 14.17 3.67 -11.53
N GLY A 346 13.20 3.65 -10.62
CA GLY A 346 12.30 4.78 -10.39
C GLY A 346 11.61 5.24 -11.68
N HIS A 347 11.58 6.55 -11.92
CA HIS A 347 11.05 7.18 -13.14
C HIS A 347 12.06 7.25 -14.30
N THR A 348 13.28 6.73 -14.11
CA THR A 348 14.36 6.89 -15.09
C THR A 348 14.24 5.92 -16.27
N ASN A 349 15.01 6.18 -17.33
CA ASN A 349 15.23 5.21 -18.42
C ASN A 349 16.41 4.26 -18.16
N PHE A 350 16.98 4.27 -16.95
CA PHE A 350 18.02 3.34 -16.53
C PHE A 350 17.43 2.07 -15.92
N THR A 351 18.13 0.96 -16.06
CA THR A 351 17.79 -0.32 -15.44
C THR A 351 18.71 -0.66 -14.28
N TRP A 352 18.24 -1.48 -13.34
CA TRP A 352 19.08 -1.97 -12.24
C TRP A 352 20.29 -2.75 -12.75
N LYS A 353 20.12 -3.50 -13.85
CA LYS A 353 21.22 -4.20 -14.52
C LYS A 353 22.30 -3.22 -15.01
N GLN A 354 21.92 -2.09 -15.59
CA GLN A 354 22.88 -1.05 -16.02
C GLN A 354 23.61 -0.38 -14.85
N LEU A 355 22.98 -0.28 -13.67
CA LEU A 355 23.60 0.34 -12.49
C LEU A 355 24.52 -0.62 -11.72
N LEU A 356 24.18 -1.90 -11.61
CA LEU A 356 24.91 -2.85 -10.77
C LEU A 356 25.88 -3.74 -11.54
N LEU A 357 25.56 -4.02 -12.80
CA LEU A 357 26.38 -4.78 -13.74
C LEU A 357 26.56 -4.02 -15.07
N PRO A 358 27.06 -2.77 -15.05
CA PRO A 358 27.40 -2.06 -16.28
C PRO A 358 28.41 -2.88 -17.10
N ALA A 359 28.21 -2.93 -18.42
CA ALA A 359 29.03 -3.75 -19.31
C ALA A 359 30.52 -3.38 -19.18
N GLY A 360 31.39 -4.39 -19.09
CA GLY A 360 32.84 -4.20 -19.04
C GLY A 360 33.42 -3.78 -17.69
N THR A 361 32.62 -3.77 -16.61
CA THR A 361 33.09 -3.31 -15.29
C THR A 361 33.63 -4.39 -14.36
N GLY A 362 33.53 -5.68 -14.71
CA GLY A 362 34.12 -6.76 -13.90
C GLY A 362 33.33 -7.16 -12.64
N ASN A 363 32.21 -6.50 -12.31
CA ASN A 363 31.30 -7.02 -11.30
C ASN A 363 30.67 -8.35 -11.78
N THR A 364 30.58 -9.32 -10.87
CA THR A 364 29.94 -10.61 -11.09
C THR A 364 28.64 -10.71 -10.29
N GLU A 365 27.71 -11.57 -10.73
CA GLU A 365 26.48 -11.83 -9.97
C GLU A 365 26.79 -12.36 -8.55
N SER A 366 27.85 -13.15 -8.37
CA SER A 366 28.29 -13.63 -7.05
C SER A 366 28.71 -12.49 -6.11
N GLN A 367 29.40 -11.48 -6.64
CA GLN A 367 29.76 -10.28 -5.88
C GLN A 367 28.53 -9.44 -5.56
N VAL A 368 27.61 -9.28 -6.51
CA VAL A 368 26.32 -8.62 -6.24
C VAL A 368 25.60 -9.35 -5.11
N TYR A 369 25.52 -10.68 -5.17
CA TYR A 369 24.89 -11.48 -4.12
C TYR A 369 25.54 -11.25 -2.76
N SER A 370 26.86 -11.33 -2.66
CA SER A 370 27.55 -11.28 -1.36
C SER A 370 27.66 -9.88 -0.77
N GLN A 371 27.76 -8.82 -1.59
CA GLN A 371 28.16 -7.49 -1.13
C GLN A 371 27.10 -6.41 -1.31
N ILE A 372 26.05 -6.62 -2.10
CA ILE A 372 25.01 -5.61 -2.26
C ILE A 372 24.21 -5.45 -0.96
N SER A 373 23.92 -4.19 -0.60
CA SER A 373 23.03 -3.81 0.50
C SER A 373 21.91 -2.91 0.00
N THR A 374 20.85 -2.79 0.79
CA THR A 374 19.75 -1.85 0.51
C THR A 374 20.22 -0.39 0.49
N GLU A 375 21.26 -0.05 1.27
CA GLU A 375 21.89 1.28 1.24
C GLU A 375 22.57 1.55 -0.10
N ILE A 376 23.37 0.61 -0.60
CA ILE A 376 24.03 0.73 -1.91
C ILE A 376 23.00 0.92 -3.03
N LEU A 377 21.94 0.10 -3.01
CA LEU A 377 20.87 0.17 -4.00
C LEU A 377 20.12 1.52 -3.93
N GLN A 378 19.89 2.04 -2.72
CA GLN A 378 19.31 3.36 -2.53
C GLN A 378 20.18 4.46 -3.13
N ASN A 379 21.49 4.42 -2.87
CA ASN A 379 22.44 5.39 -3.42
C ASN A 379 22.47 5.33 -4.96
N CYS A 380 22.43 4.11 -5.53
CA CYS A 380 22.35 3.91 -6.97
C CYS A 380 21.06 4.48 -7.57
N LYS A 381 19.92 4.35 -6.89
CA LYS A 381 18.64 4.93 -7.33
C LYS A 381 18.71 6.45 -7.37
N VAL A 382 19.13 7.07 -6.26
CA VAL A 382 19.23 8.53 -6.13
C VAL A 382 20.14 9.13 -7.20
N ILE A 383 21.29 8.52 -7.46
CA ILE A 383 22.22 9.05 -8.46
C ILE A 383 21.70 8.87 -9.89
N ALA A 384 20.98 7.78 -10.17
CA ALA A 384 20.35 7.54 -11.46
C ALA A 384 19.21 8.54 -11.74
N GLU A 385 18.38 8.83 -10.74
CA GLU A 385 17.29 9.82 -10.84
C GLU A 385 17.84 11.23 -11.08
N LYS A 386 18.85 11.65 -10.30
CA LYS A 386 19.52 12.93 -10.52
C LYS A 386 20.17 13.05 -11.90
N LEU A 387 20.81 11.98 -12.37
CA LEU A 387 21.41 11.94 -13.70
C LEU A 387 20.35 12.04 -14.80
N TYR A 388 19.24 11.33 -14.64
CA TYR A 388 18.11 11.39 -15.57
C TYR A 388 17.53 12.80 -15.67
N ASP A 389 17.25 13.44 -14.54
CA ASP A 389 16.71 14.80 -14.48
C ASP A 389 17.70 15.81 -15.07
N PHE A 390 18.99 15.70 -14.76
CA PHE A 390 20.05 16.53 -15.34
C PHE A 390 20.10 16.41 -16.86
N VAL A 391 20.04 15.19 -17.40
CA VAL A 391 20.14 14.93 -18.83
C VAL A 391 18.91 15.40 -19.58
N ASN A 392 17.72 15.20 -19.02
CA ASN A 392 16.48 15.73 -19.59
C ASN A 392 16.49 17.26 -19.63
N THR A 393 16.86 17.88 -18.51
CA THR A 393 16.88 19.35 -18.37
C THR A 393 17.88 20.00 -19.32
N ASN A 394 19.09 19.43 -19.46
CA ASN A 394 20.20 20.12 -20.12
C ASN A 394 20.54 19.59 -21.51
N PHE A 395 20.10 18.38 -21.84
CA PHE A 395 20.46 17.70 -23.09
C PHE A 395 19.27 17.09 -23.82
N GLY A 396 18.03 17.43 -23.44
CA GLY A 396 16.81 17.00 -24.13
C GLY A 396 16.61 15.48 -24.11
N GLY A 397 17.02 14.81 -23.04
CA GLY A 397 16.88 13.37 -22.89
C GLY A 397 17.85 12.55 -23.75
N ALA A 398 19.00 13.14 -24.11
CA ALA A 398 20.07 12.44 -24.83
C ALA A 398 20.42 11.09 -24.17
N LYS A 399 20.75 10.09 -24.99
CA LYS A 399 21.07 8.75 -24.49
C LYS A 399 22.35 8.78 -23.64
N VAL A 400 22.27 8.14 -22.48
CA VAL A 400 23.38 8.04 -21.52
C VAL A 400 23.86 6.60 -21.47
N ASN A 401 25.18 6.41 -21.58
CA ASN A 401 25.80 5.11 -21.32
C ASN A 401 26.48 5.16 -19.96
N ILE A 402 25.98 4.34 -19.03
CA ILE A 402 26.58 4.15 -17.72
C ILE A 402 27.78 3.22 -17.89
N VAL A 403 28.94 3.75 -17.53
CA VAL A 403 30.22 3.05 -17.65
C VAL A 403 30.59 2.40 -16.32
N SER A 404 30.21 2.98 -15.19
CA SER A 404 30.38 2.38 -13.85
C SER A 404 29.42 3.03 -12.86
N ASN A 405 28.91 2.31 -11.87
CA ASN A 405 28.20 2.93 -10.74
C ASN A 405 28.63 2.23 -9.44
N TRP A 406 27.90 1.22 -8.97
CA TRP A 406 28.39 0.42 -7.85
C TRP A 406 29.52 -0.53 -8.25
N ARG A 407 30.51 -0.74 -7.37
CA ARG A 407 31.60 -1.72 -7.53
C ARG A 407 31.73 -2.61 -6.30
N SER A 408 32.01 -3.89 -6.51
CA SER A 408 32.43 -4.78 -5.42
C SER A 408 33.83 -4.41 -4.90
N LYS A 409 34.19 -4.89 -3.71
CA LYS A 409 35.53 -4.69 -3.13
C LYS A 409 36.63 -5.28 -4.01
N GLU A 410 36.43 -6.49 -4.55
CA GLU A 410 37.42 -7.16 -5.39
C GLU A 410 37.53 -6.48 -6.75
N ASN A 411 36.41 -6.08 -7.35
CA ASN A 411 36.44 -5.30 -8.58
C ASN A 411 37.19 -3.98 -8.35
N ASN A 412 36.85 -3.24 -7.30
CA ASN A 412 37.57 -2.02 -6.96
C ASN A 412 39.07 -2.27 -6.73
N ALA A 413 39.45 -3.35 -6.06
CA ALA A 413 40.86 -3.70 -5.84
C ALA A 413 41.60 -4.09 -7.13
N SER A 414 40.90 -4.63 -8.13
CA SER A 414 41.48 -5.01 -9.43
C SER A 414 41.79 -3.83 -10.34
N LEU A 415 41.17 -2.66 -10.06
CA LEU A 415 41.37 -1.46 -10.86
C LEU A 415 42.65 -0.74 -10.44
N ASN A 416 43.55 -0.54 -11.41
CA ASN A 416 44.76 0.25 -11.20
C ASN A 416 44.39 1.65 -10.68
N ASN A 417 44.93 2.00 -9.49
CA ASN A 417 44.76 3.29 -8.80
C ASN A 417 43.38 3.54 -8.16
N ALA A 418 42.52 2.53 -7.98
CA ALA A 418 41.27 2.74 -7.25
C ALA A 418 41.52 2.95 -5.74
N ALA A 419 40.91 4.00 -5.17
CA ALA A 419 40.99 4.28 -3.74
C ALA A 419 40.30 3.17 -2.92
N LYS A 420 40.89 2.80 -1.78
CA LYS A 420 40.32 1.82 -0.83
C LYS A 420 38.95 2.26 -0.28
N GLY A 421 38.67 3.56 -0.23
CA GLY A 421 37.42 4.17 0.22
C GLY A 421 36.50 4.69 -0.90
N SER A 422 36.69 4.22 -2.14
CA SER A 422 35.98 4.73 -3.33
C SER A 422 34.46 4.84 -3.10
N ALA A 423 33.86 5.96 -3.53
CA ALA A 423 32.42 6.17 -3.47
C ALA A 423 31.62 5.14 -4.30
N HIS A 424 32.24 4.51 -5.30
CA HIS A 424 31.65 3.40 -6.05
C HIS A 424 31.36 2.18 -5.16
N LEU A 425 32.14 1.93 -4.10
CA LEU A 425 31.89 0.83 -3.16
C LEU A 425 30.56 0.99 -2.42
N ARG A 426 30.15 2.25 -2.22
CA ARG A 426 28.91 2.63 -1.51
C ARG A 426 27.74 2.88 -2.46
N GLY A 427 27.93 2.69 -3.78
CA GLY A 427 26.93 3.03 -4.80
C GLY A 427 26.64 4.53 -4.88
N SER A 428 27.51 5.36 -4.31
CA SER A 428 27.32 6.81 -4.22
C SER A 428 28.01 7.54 -5.36
N ALA A 429 28.58 6.83 -6.33
CA ALA A 429 29.22 7.44 -7.48
C ALA A 429 29.01 6.72 -8.80
N ILE A 430 28.89 7.50 -9.88
CA ILE A 430 28.60 7.01 -11.24
C ILE A 430 29.58 7.62 -12.25
N ASP A 431 30.07 6.78 -13.16
CA ASP A 431 30.81 7.13 -14.35
C ASP A 431 29.89 6.94 -15.57
N PHE A 432 29.74 7.96 -16.40
CA PHE A 432 28.89 7.87 -17.59
C PHE A 432 29.39 8.73 -18.76
N ASN A 433 28.83 8.48 -19.94
CA ASN A 433 28.94 9.37 -21.10
C ASN A 433 27.56 9.70 -21.68
N ILE A 434 27.45 10.90 -22.26
CA ILE A 434 26.25 11.35 -22.98
C ILE A 434 26.56 11.22 -24.47
N GLN A 435 25.79 10.38 -25.16
CA GLN A 435 26.02 10.10 -26.58
C GLN A 435 25.90 11.39 -27.41
N GLY A 436 26.89 11.61 -28.28
CA GLY A 436 26.93 12.78 -29.17
C GLY A 436 27.35 14.10 -28.51
N ARG A 437 27.87 14.09 -27.27
CA ARG A 437 28.34 15.31 -26.58
C ARG A 437 29.84 15.24 -26.28
N THR A 438 30.51 16.40 -26.34
CA THR A 438 31.93 16.52 -25.95
C THR A 438 32.07 16.77 -24.45
N ILE A 439 33.22 16.40 -23.88
CA ILE A 439 33.57 16.66 -22.48
C ILE A 439 33.34 18.15 -22.13
N LYS A 440 33.88 19.06 -22.96
CA LYS A 440 33.81 20.51 -22.70
C LYS A 440 32.36 21.02 -22.66
N SER A 441 31.52 20.52 -23.56
CA SER A 441 30.09 20.91 -23.59
C SER A 441 29.31 20.36 -22.41
N ALA A 442 29.55 19.12 -21.99
CA ALA A 442 28.85 18.53 -20.86
C ALA A 442 29.33 19.12 -19.53
N TRP A 443 30.64 19.32 -19.38
CA TRP A 443 31.28 19.84 -18.18
C TRP A 443 30.84 21.26 -17.82
N ASN A 444 30.78 22.17 -18.79
CA ASN A 444 30.41 23.57 -18.52
C ASN A 444 29.01 23.70 -17.94
N ILE A 445 28.10 22.81 -18.34
CA ILE A 445 26.73 22.77 -17.83
C ILE A 445 26.70 22.03 -16.50
N PHE A 446 27.38 20.89 -16.41
CA PHE A 446 27.48 20.09 -15.20
C PHE A 446 28.02 20.87 -13.99
N ASN A 447 29.12 21.60 -14.17
CA ASN A 447 29.75 22.40 -13.11
C ASN A 447 28.88 23.58 -12.64
N ARG A 448 27.81 23.92 -13.38
CA ARG A 448 26.79 24.90 -12.96
C ARG A 448 25.61 24.25 -12.24
N SER A 449 25.38 22.95 -12.45
CA SER A 449 24.20 22.23 -11.98
C SER A 449 24.47 21.28 -10.80
N TRP A 450 25.72 20.94 -10.51
CA TRP A 450 26.09 20.00 -9.44
C TRP A 450 27.29 20.47 -8.61
N ASP A 451 27.09 20.59 -7.28
CA ASP A 451 28.11 21.06 -6.32
C ASP A 451 28.95 19.91 -5.74
N LYS A 452 30.30 20.12 -5.72
CA LYS A 452 31.38 19.36 -5.04
C LYS A 452 31.84 17.98 -5.61
N PHE A 453 32.88 18.04 -6.47
CA PHE A 453 33.98 17.08 -6.86
C PHE A 453 33.67 15.64 -7.41
N THR A 454 34.48 14.96 -8.27
CA THR A 454 35.89 15.11 -8.78
C THR A 454 36.15 14.39 -10.15
N TYR A 455 36.92 15.03 -11.04
CA TYR A 455 37.82 14.53 -12.12
C TYR A 455 37.27 13.86 -13.42
N ILE A 456 37.95 14.19 -14.54
CA ILE A 456 37.76 13.62 -15.89
C ILE A 456 39.05 12.87 -16.25
N TYR A 457 38.97 11.59 -16.60
CA TYR A 457 40.09 10.89 -17.23
C TYR A 457 39.75 10.47 -18.65
N ARG A 458 40.75 10.58 -19.52
CA ARG A 458 40.69 10.19 -20.93
C ARG A 458 41.31 8.81 -21.06
N THR A 459 40.58 7.81 -21.55
CA THR A 459 41.22 6.61 -22.10
C THR A 459 41.46 6.83 -23.59
N LYS A 460 42.22 5.94 -24.25
CA LYS A 460 42.46 6.02 -25.70
C LYS A 460 41.18 5.88 -26.53
N THR A 461 40.06 5.43 -25.95
CA THR A 461 38.84 5.04 -26.68
C THR A 461 37.51 5.51 -26.05
N SER A 462 37.50 6.09 -24.85
CA SER A 462 36.28 6.55 -24.17
C SER A 462 36.47 7.77 -23.26
N PHE A 463 35.36 8.48 -22.99
CA PHE A 463 35.30 9.64 -22.09
C PHE A 463 34.28 9.36 -20.98
N ASN A 464 34.66 9.57 -19.71
CA ASN A 464 33.80 9.30 -18.55
C ASN A 464 33.67 10.56 -17.67
N ILE A 465 32.45 10.88 -17.25
CA ILE A 465 32.14 11.90 -16.23
C ILE A 465 31.87 11.16 -14.92
N HIS A 466 32.66 11.45 -13.87
CA HIS A 466 32.50 10.90 -12.53
C HIS A 466 31.71 11.85 -11.63
N VAL A 467 30.81 11.31 -10.81
CA VAL A 467 29.94 12.10 -9.91
C VAL A 467 29.77 11.38 -8.60
N GLN A 468 29.81 12.10 -7.48
CA GLN A 468 29.45 11.61 -6.15
C GLN A 468 28.18 12.29 -5.59
N ALA A 469 27.28 11.53 -4.97
CA ALA A 469 25.93 12.00 -4.62
C ALA A 469 25.78 12.71 -3.24
N THR A 470 26.82 12.76 -2.40
CA THR A 470 26.67 12.93 -0.93
C THR A 470 26.94 14.32 -0.33
N THR A 471 27.03 15.42 -1.08
CA THR A 471 27.22 16.75 -0.45
C THR A 471 26.28 17.82 -1.00
N GLY A 472 25.22 18.13 -0.25
CA GLY A 472 24.46 19.37 -0.37
C GLY A 472 24.94 20.43 0.63
N LYS A 473 24.86 21.71 0.21
CA LYS A 473 25.14 23.00 0.89
C LYS A 473 26.08 23.00 2.12
N GLY A 474 27.26 23.60 1.94
CA GLY A 474 28.08 24.16 3.03
C GLY A 474 29.58 24.25 2.70
N GLY A 475 30.12 25.46 2.55
CA GLY A 475 31.55 25.78 2.81
C GLY A 475 32.62 25.38 1.77
N ALA A 476 33.18 26.42 1.14
CA ALA A 476 34.60 26.77 0.88
C ALA A 476 35.67 25.81 0.29
N LEU A 477 36.30 26.33 -0.79
CA LEU A 477 37.73 26.49 -1.13
C LEU A 477 38.50 25.57 -2.12
N ARG A 478 39.07 26.30 -3.10
CA ARG A 478 40.35 26.23 -3.85
C ARG A 478 40.59 25.13 -4.90
N ALA A 479 40.49 25.57 -6.15
CA ALA A 479 41.27 25.06 -7.26
C ALA A 479 42.75 25.47 -7.10
N SER A 480 43.66 24.53 -7.30
CA SER A 480 45.01 24.84 -7.75
C SER A 480 45.41 23.87 -8.86
N ASN A 481 46.23 24.39 -9.76
CA ASN A 481 46.46 23.93 -11.13
C ASN A 481 47.12 22.55 -11.24
N GLN A 482 46.76 21.88 -12.34
CA GLN A 482 47.56 20.98 -13.18
C GLN A 482 48.66 20.08 -12.59
N LYS A 483 48.60 18.84 -13.09
CA LYS A 483 49.64 17.81 -13.23
C LYS A 483 49.97 17.06 -11.95
N ASN A 484 49.49 15.81 -11.96
CA ASN A 484 49.70 14.73 -10.99
C ASN A 484 49.21 15.09 -9.59
N LEU A 485 48.22 14.37 -9.05
CA LEU A 485 48.12 14.04 -7.61
C LEU A 485 46.80 13.29 -7.29
N TYR A 486 46.97 12.00 -6.96
CA TYR A 486 46.64 11.30 -5.72
C TYR A 486 45.38 11.61 -4.87
N PHE A 487 44.70 10.49 -4.53
CA PHE A 487 43.95 10.07 -3.31
C PHE A 487 42.73 10.83 -2.78
N GLY A 488 41.86 10.06 -2.09
CA GLY A 488 40.92 10.55 -1.06
C GLY A 488 39.58 9.85 -1.05
#